data_AF-A0A7W1JS65-F1
#
_entry.id   AF-A0A7W1JS65-F1
#
_cell.length_a   1.000
_cell.length_b   1.000
_cell.length_c   1.000
_cell.angle_alpha   90.00
_cell.angle_beta   90.00
_cell.angle_gamma   90.00
#
_symmetry.space_group_name_H-M   'P 1'
#
loop_
_entity.id
_entity.type
_entity.pdbx_description
1 polymer ?
#
loop_
_entity_poly.entity_id
_entity_poly.type
_entity_poly.pdbx_seq_one_letter_code
_entity_poly.pdbx_strand_id
1 'polypeptide(L)'
;MSEKFDLIDYAERARAFDGETYKPDRDFHRLNGQLARVRDLMRDGRWRTLDQVSDYAGGSVASVSARLRDLRKPKYGAMRVERQYLVDGCWSYRVQPGEEQT
;
A
#
# COMPACT_ATOMS: atom_id res chain seq x y z
N MET A 1 9.28 -31.99 14.36
CA MET A 1 10.36 -31.22 13.69
C MET A 1 9.73 -30.23 12.73
N SER A 2 9.34 -29.04 13.19
CA SER A 2 8.96 -27.94 12.30
C SER A 2 8.90 -26.61 13.07
N GLU A 3 10.02 -26.16 13.63
CA GLU A 3 10.04 -24.96 14.50
C GLU A 3 10.92 -23.82 13.97
N LYS A 4 11.59 -23.98 12.82
CA LYS A 4 12.47 -22.95 12.26
C LYS A 4 11.95 -22.25 11.00
N PHE A 5 10.88 -22.76 10.38
CA PHE A 5 10.29 -22.14 9.18
C PHE A 5 9.35 -20.96 9.48
N ASP A 6 8.71 -20.93 10.67
CA ASP A 6 7.74 -19.88 11.03
C ASP A 6 8.38 -18.60 11.59
N LEU A 7 9.56 -18.68 12.21
CA LEU A 7 10.17 -17.52 12.87
C LEU A 7 10.72 -16.48 11.89
N ILE A 8 11.24 -16.94 10.74
CA ILE A 8 11.74 -16.04 9.68
C ILE A 8 10.55 -15.32 9.03
N ASP A 9 9.46 -16.03 8.77
CA ASP A 9 8.25 -15.47 8.15
C ASP A 9 7.51 -14.51 9.11
N TYR A 10 7.36 -14.86 10.39
CA TYR A 10 6.69 -14.00 11.37
C TYR A 10 7.43 -12.67 11.59
N ALA A 11 8.77 -12.68 11.67
CA ALA A 11 9.55 -11.47 11.86
C ALA A 11 9.36 -10.48 10.69
N GLU A 12 9.24 -10.96 9.45
CA GLU A 12 8.94 -10.14 8.29
C GLU A 12 7.51 -9.60 8.35
N ARG A 13 6.52 -10.46 8.64
CA ARG A 13 5.12 -10.04 8.81
C ARG A 13 4.99 -8.99 9.91
N ALA A 14 5.71 -9.15 11.02
CA ALA A 14 5.69 -8.24 12.16
C ALA A 14 6.15 -6.82 11.82
N ARG A 15 7.01 -6.66 10.81
CA ARG A 15 7.56 -5.37 10.38
C ARG A 15 7.03 -4.90 9.03
N ALA A 16 6.05 -5.60 8.46
CA ALA A 16 5.47 -5.26 7.18
C ALA A 16 4.74 -3.91 7.27
N PHE A 17 3.73 -3.80 8.14
CA PHE A 17 2.92 -2.60 8.24
C PHE A 17 3.21 -1.81 9.51
N ASP A 18 3.16 -0.49 9.38
CA ASP A 18 3.32 0.41 10.51
C ASP A 18 1.92 0.73 11.07
N GLY A 19 1.74 0.54 12.37
CA GLY A 19 0.50 0.85 13.07
C GLY A 19 0.48 0.20 14.44
N GLU A 20 0.16 0.96 15.49
CA GLU A 20 0.13 0.46 16.86
C GLU A 20 -0.88 -0.68 17.05
N THR A 21 -1.94 -0.69 16.24
CA THR A 21 -3.00 -1.71 16.27
C THR A 21 -2.77 -2.87 15.30
N TYR A 22 -1.67 -2.87 14.55
CA TYR A 22 -1.35 -3.92 13.58
C TYR A 22 -1.05 -5.25 14.28
N LYS A 23 -1.79 -6.29 13.93
CA LYS A 23 -1.59 -7.66 14.44
C LYS A 23 -1.16 -8.58 13.29
N PRO A 24 0.12 -8.98 13.21
CA PRO A 24 0.68 -9.67 12.05
C PRO A 24 -0.13 -10.89 11.61
N ASP A 25 -0.56 -11.74 12.55
CA ASP A 25 -1.32 -12.96 12.26
C ASP A 25 -2.67 -12.71 11.58
N ARG A 26 -3.29 -11.55 11.85
CA ARG A 26 -4.64 -11.22 11.36
C ARG A 26 -4.61 -10.25 10.19
N ASP A 27 -3.70 -9.28 10.24
CA ASP A 27 -3.70 -8.14 9.35
C ASP A 27 -2.79 -8.33 8.15
N PHE A 28 -1.71 -9.09 8.27
CA PHE A 28 -0.69 -9.19 7.21
C PHE A 28 -1.31 -9.57 5.86
N HIS A 29 -2.02 -10.70 5.80
CA HIS A 29 -2.58 -11.20 4.54
C HIS A 29 -3.59 -10.21 3.92
N ARG A 30 -4.44 -9.62 4.76
CA ARG A 30 -5.47 -8.65 4.33
C ARG A 30 -4.83 -7.36 3.80
N LEU A 31 -3.90 -6.78 4.55
CA LEU A 31 -3.25 -5.52 4.21
C LEU A 31 -2.28 -5.68 3.04
N ASN A 32 -1.54 -6.78 2.98
CA ASN A 32 -0.65 -7.10 1.87
C ASN A 32 -1.43 -7.35 0.58
N GLY A 33 -2.55 -8.06 0.65
CA GLY A 33 -3.45 -8.23 -0.49
C GLY A 33 -4.01 -6.90 -1.00
N GLN A 34 -4.42 -6.00 -0.09
CA GLN A 34 -4.88 -4.66 -0.48
C GLN A 34 -3.74 -3.82 -1.08
N LEU A 35 -2.54 -3.88 -0.51
CA LEU A 35 -1.35 -3.20 -1.04
C LEU A 35 -1.06 -3.65 -2.48
N ALA A 36 -1.07 -4.97 -2.74
CA ALA A 36 -0.86 -5.52 -4.07
C ALA A 36 -1.89 -5.00 -5.08
N ARG A 37 -3.19 -5.04 -4.73
CA ARG A 37 -4.25 -4.52 -5.61
C ARG A 37 -4.12 -3.02 -5.89
N VAL A 38 -3.78 -2.21 -4.88
CA VAL A 38 -3.55 -0.77 -5.05
C VAL A 38 -2.34 -0.53 -5.97
N ARG A 39 -1.23 -1.24 -5.75
CA ARG A 39 -0.04 -1.16 -6.59
C ARG A 39 -0.35 -1.52 -8.04
N ASP A 40 -1.01 -2.65 -8.26
CA ASP A 40 -1.28 -3.18 -9.59
C ASP A 40 -2.27 -2.30 -10.37
N LEU A 41 -3.20 -1.63 -9.68
CA LEU A 41 -4.08 -0.61 -10.28
C LEU A 41 -3.31 0.66 -10.66
N MET A 42 -2.50 1.18 -9.73
CA MET A 42 -1.94 2.54 -9.86
C MET A 42 -0.66 2.60 -10.70
N ARG A 43 0.00 1.45 -10.95
CA ARG A 43 1.21 1.38 -11.79
C ARG A 43 1.01 1.79 -13.25
N ASP A 44 -0.25 1.95 -13.70
CA ASP A 44 -0.57 2.46 -15.02
C ASP A 44 -0.39 3.98 -15.17
N GLY A 45 -0.04 4.67 -14.08
CA GLY A 45 0.24 6.11 -14.09
C GLY A 45 -0.99 6.99 -14.32
N ARG A 46 -2.21 6.47 -14.17
CA ARG A 46 -3.43 7.28 -14.32
C ARG A 46 -3.80 7.97 -13.00
N TRP A 47 -4.35 9.18 -13.11
CA TRP A 47 -4.93 9.90 -11.98
C TRP A 47 -6.23 9.22 -11.53
N ARG A 48 -6.36 8.94 -10.23
CA ARG A 48 -7.56 8.37 -9.61
C ARG A 48 -7.88 9.01 -8.27
N THR A 49 -9.16 9.09 -7.91
CA THR A 49 -9.58 9.49 -6.56
C THR A 49 -9.44 8.34 -5.56
N LEU A 50 -9.49 8.62 -4.26
CA LEU A 50 -9.47 7.55 -3.25
C LEU A 50 -10.66 6.60 -3.39
N ASP A 51 -11.85 7.12 -3.72
CA ASP A 51 -13.05 6.31 -3.94
C ASP A 51 -12.86 5.32 -5.09
N GLN A 52 -12.36 5.78 -6.25
CA GLN A 52 -12.08 4.90 -7.39
C GLN A 52 -11.08 3.78 -7.04
N VAL A 53 -10.05 4.11 -6.26
CA VAL A 53 -9.07 3.11 -5.81
C VAL A 53 -9.69 2.17 -4.77
N SER A 54 -10.58 2.68 -3.90
CA SER A 54 -11.30 1.90 -2.89
C SER A 54 -12.30 0.93 -3.50
N ASP A 55 -13.04 1.36 -4.52
CA ASP A 55 -13.99 0.52 -5.25
C ASP A 55 -13.29 -0.67 -5.91
N TYR A 56 -12.07 -0.46 -6.43
CA TYR A 56 -11.29 -1.52 -7.06
C TYR A 56 -10.54 -2.40 -6.06
N ALA A 57 -9.81 -1.81 -5.11
CA ALA A 57 -8.92 -2.54 -4.20
C ALA A 57 -9.65 -3.09 -2.96
N GLY A 58 -10.88 -2.63 -2.71
CA GLY A 58 -11.68 -2.90 -1.52
C GLY A 58 -11.16 -2.19 -0.28
N GLY A 59 -12.00 -2.14 0.76
CA GLY A 59 -11.70 -1.47 2.03
C GLY A 59 -12.22 -0.04 2.10
N SER A 60 -11.74 0.73 3.07
CA SER A 60 -12.10 2.15 3.23
C SER A 60 -11.10 3.07 2.53
N VAL A 61 -11.53 4.28 2.16
CA VAL A 61 -10.65 5.34 1.64
C VAL A 61 -9.45 5.62 2.55
N ALA A 62 -9.62 5.52 3.87
CA ALA A 62 -8.53 5.67 4.84
C ALA A 62 -7.50 4.53 4.72
N SER A 63 -7.97 3.29 4.54
CA SER A 63 -7.08 2.13 4.36
C SER A 63 -6.32 2.19 3.03
N VAL A 64 -6.97 2.61 1.95
CA VAL A 64 -6.34 2.82 0.65
C VAL A 64 -5.32 3.95 0.68
N SER A 65 -5.65 5.06 1.34
CA SER A 65 -4.70 6.15 1.58
C SER A 65 -3.45 5.65 2.31
N ALA A 66 -3.60 4.76 3.30
CA ALA A 66 -2.45 4.14 3.96
C ALA A 66 -1.62 3.29 2.97
N ARG A 67 -2.25 2.51 2.08
CA ARG A 67 -1.54 1.73 1.05
C ARG A 67 -0.77 2.61 0.06
N LEU A 68 -1.36 3.72 -0.40
CA LEU A 68 -0.66 4.70 -1.24
C LEU A 68 0.57 5.28 -0.52
N ARG A 69 0.49 5.49 0.80
CA ARG A 69 1.66 5.92 1.59
C ARG A 69 2.72 4.82 1.72
N ASP A 70 2.30 3.57 1.86
CA ASP A 70 3.19 2.43 1.92
C ASP A 70 4.03 2.31 0.64
N LEU A 71 3.46 2.53 -0.55
CA LEU A 71 4.20 2.46 -1.83
C LEU A 71 5.44 3.36 -1.92
N ARG A 72 5.49 4.45 -1.15
CA ARG A 72 6.66 5.34 -1.09
C ARG A 72 7.85 4.75 -0.34
N LYS A 73 7.63 3.71 0.46
CA LYS A 73 8.68 3.12 1.31
C LYS A 73 9.60 2.24 0.45
N PRO A 74 10.92 2.18 0.75
CA PRO A 74 11.85 1.33 0.00
C PRO A 74 11.43 -0.14 -0.09
N LYS A 75 10.94 -0.72 1.01
CA LYS A 75 10.46 -2.11 1.07
C LYS A 75 9.26 -2.42 0.16
N TYR A 76 8.63 -1.39 -0.42
CA TYR A 76 7.48 -1.50 -1.32
C TYR A 76 7.73 -0.92 -2.71
N GLY A 77 8.98 -0.61 -3.04
CA GLY A 77 9.40 -0.17 -4.37
C GLY A 77 9.69 1.31 -4.51
N ALA A 78 9.74 2.07 -3.40
CA ALA A 78 10.12 3.49 -3.38
C ALA A 78 9.39 4.34 -4.44
N MET A 79 8.11 4.04 -4.68
CA MET A 79 7.36 4.63 -5.78
C MET A 79 7.07 6.11 -5.52
N ARG A 80 7.05 6.90 -6.59
CA ARG A 80 6.64 8.31 -6.53
C ARG A 80 5.13 8.39 -6.54
N VAL A 81 4.56 8.92 -5.45
CA VAL A 81 3.11 9.11 -5.31
C VAL A 81 2.79 10.59 -5.33
N GLU A 82 2.14 11.02 -6.40
CA GLU A 82 1.75 12.40 -6.62
C GLU A 82 0.28 12.60 -6.23
N ARG A 83 -0.06 13.85 -5.85
CA ARG A 83 -1.44 14.25 -5.56
C ARG A 83 -1.74 15.58 -6.23
N GLN A 84 -2.96 15.77 -6.69
CA GLN A 84 -3.47 17.05 -7.16
C GLN A 84 -4.89 17.28 -6.65
N TYR A 85 -5.20 18.54 -6.38
CA TYR A 85 -6.55 18.96 -5.98
C TYR A 85 -7.47 18.92 -7.20
N LEU A 86 -8.69 18.41 -7.02
CA LEU A 86 -9.73 18.43 -8.05
C LEU A 86 -10.74 19.54 -7.77
N VAL A 87 -11.62 19.33 -6.79
CA VAL A 87 -12.72 20.24 -6.42
C VAL A 87 -13.28 19.84 -5.04
N ASP A 88 -13.89 20.77 -4.30
CA ASP A 88 -14.58 20.52 -3.02
C ASP A 88 -13.84 19.64 -2.01
N GLY A 89 -12.53 19.86 -1.86
CA GLY A 89 -11.72 19.05 -0.95
C GLY A 89 -11.35 17.65 -1.48
N CYS A 90 -11.77 17.30 -2.70
CA CYS A 90 -11.43 16.05 -3.37
C CYS A 90 -10.03 16.11 -4.01
N TRP A 91 -9.27 15.03 -3.82
CA TRP A 91 -7.92 14.88 -4.35
C TRP A 91 -7.84 13.65 -5.26
N SER A 92 -7.03 13.77 -6.31
CA SER A 92 -6.60 12.63 -7.11
C SER A 92 -5.14 12.32 -6.89
N TYR A 93 -4.79 11.05 -7.10
CA TYR A 93 -3.48 10.49 -6.88
C TYR A 93 -3.00 9.80 -8.14
N ARG A 94 -1.69 9.80 -8.35
CA ARG A 94 -1.01 9.06 -9.42
C ARG A 94 0.24 8.41 -8.84
N VAL A 95 0.56 7.21 -9.30
CA VAL A 95 1.79 6.52 -8.93
C VAL A 95 2.68 6.38 -10.16
N GLN A 96 3.95 6.70 -9.99
CA GLN A 96 5.00 6.50 -10.97
C GLN A 96 6.11 5.64 -10.37
N PRO A 97 6.91 4.94 -11.19
CA PRO A 97 8.15 4.34 -10.72
C PRO A 97 8.98 5.37 -9.94
N GLY A 98 9.63 4.92 -8.86
CA GLY A 98 10.67 5.74 -8.22
C GLY A 98 11.79 6.00 -9.23
N GLU A 99 12.45 7.14 -9.16
CA GLU A 99 13.60 7.38 -10.02
C GLU A 99 14.69 6.36 -9.66
N GLU A 100 15.16 5.58 -10.65
CA GLU A 100 16.38 4.81 -10.51
C GLU A 100 17.49 5.82 -10.19
N GLN A 101 18.02 5.75 -8.97
CA GLN A 101 19.28 6.43 -8.65
C GLN A 101 20.35 5.76 -9.51
N THR A 102 20.59 6.34 -10.70
CA THR A 102 21.74 6.03 -11.55
C THR A 102 23.02 6.57 -10.92
#